data_AF-C7IXL1-F1
#
_entry.id   AF-C7IXL1-F1
#
_cell.length_a   1.000
_cell.length_b   1.000
_cell.length_c   1.000
_cell.angle_alpha   90.00
_cell.angle_beta   90.00
_cell.angle_gamma   90.00
#
_symmetry.space_group_name_H-M   'P 1'
#
loop_
_entity.id
_entity.type
_entity.pdbx_description
1 polymer ?
#
loop_
_entity_poly.entity_id
_entity_poly.type
_entity_poly.pdbx_seq_one_letter_code
_entity_poly.pdbx_strand_id
1 'polypeptide(L)'
;FKELDDVYFEIWQRVTKQKMSFRDAMKEVYELNRFPVRQQKMKYVLEINDCSQWEAEFHTCTACITEEVAEDQVLGLIADAVKKLRDKPRFYDDYIKKKINIAQAIGLITTEEA
;
A
#
# COMPACT_ATOMS: atom_id res chain seq x y z
N PHE A 1 -0.01 7.97 0.02
CA PHE A 1 1.02 7.28 -0.78
C PHE A 1 0.68 7.49 -2.24
N LYS A 2 1.40 8.34 -2.97
CA LYS A 2 0.96 8.84 -4.28
C LYS A 2 0.54 7.72 -5.23
N GLU A 3 -0.64 7.83 -5.85
CA GLU A 3 -1.24 6.93 -6.86
C GLU A 3 -1.57 5.50 -6.40
N LEU A 4 -1.26 5.08 -5.17
CA LEU A 4 -1.47 3.68 -4.79
C LEU A 4 -2.95 3.33 -4.59
N ASP A 5 -3.66 4.26 -3.98
CA ASP A 5 -5.11 4.25 -3.81
C ASP A 5 -5.84 4.20 -5.15
N ASP A 6 -5.44 5.04 -6.12
CA ASP A 6 -6.01 5.01 -7.47
C ASP A 6 -5.73 3.67 -8.19
N VAL A 7 -4.51 3.13 -8.07
CA VAL A 7 -4.16 1.82 -8.63
C VAL A 7 -5.04 0.71 -8.02
N TYR A 8 -5.21 0.70 -6.70
CA TYR A 8 -6.06 -0.30 -6.05
C TYR A 8 -7.53 -0.12 -6.37
N PHE A 9 -8.00 1.11 -6.58
CA PHE A 9 -9.35 1.37 -7.07
C PHE A 9 -9.57 0.76 -8.46
N GLU A 10 -8.68 1.01 -9.42
CA GLU A 10 -8.76 0.46 -10.78
C GLU A 10 -8.66 -1.08 -10.81
N ILE A 11 -7.82 -1.65 -9.95
CA ILE A 11 -7.75 -3.12 -9.78
C ILE A 11 -9.03 -3.64 -9.14
N TRP A 12 -9.56 -2.97 -8.11
CA TRP A 12 -10.80 -3.37 -7.45
C TRP A 12 -11.98 -3.36 -8.42
N GLN A 13 -12.11 -2.36 -9.28
CA GLN A 13 -13.16 -2.32 -10.30
C GLN A 13 -13.09 -3.55 -11.23
N ARG A 14 -11.89 -3.93 -11.68
CA ARG A 14 -11.69 -5.11 -12.55
C ARG A 14 -11.95 -6.43 -11.84
N VAL A 15 -11.40 -6.60 -10.64
CA VAL A 15 -11.60 -7.81 -9.84
C VAL A 15 -13.08 -7.99 -9.47
N THR A 16 -13.74 -6.91 -9.06
CA THR A 16 -15.11 -6.97 -8.55
C THR A 16 -16.15 -7.00 -9.68
N LYS A 17 -16.07 -6.08 -10.64
CA LYS A 17 -17.10 -5.92 -11.68
C LYS A 17 -16.86 -6.84 -12.88
N GLN A 18 -15.60 -7.06 -13.26
CA GLN A 18 -15.24 -7.89 -14.40
C GLN A 18 -14.85 -9.33 -13.99
N LYS A 19 -14.85 -9.63 -12.68
CA LYS A 19 -14.50 -10.94 -12.11
C LYS A 19 -13.11 -11.42 -12.55
N MET A 20 -12.18 -10.48 -12.75
CA MET A 20 -10.80 -10.77 -13.11
C MET A 20 -9.99 -11.29 -11.92
N SER A 21 -8.93 -12.04 -12.20
CA SER A 21 -7.89 -12.29 -11.20
C SER A 21 -7.16 -11.00 -10.86
N PHE A 22 -6.59 -10.91 -9.66
CA PHE A 22 -5.78 -9.75 -9.26
C PHE A 22 -4.64 -9.48 -10.23
N ARG A 23 -3.96 -10.54 -10.69
CA ARG A 23 -2.84 -10.46 -11.62
C ARG A 23 -3.27 -9.90 -12.99
N ASP A 24 -4.36 -10.42 -13.55
CA ASP A 24 -4.84 -9.95 -14.86
C ASP A 24 -5.31 -8.49 -14.77
N ALA A 25 -6.00 -8.14 -13.68
CA ALA A 25 -6.39 -6.76 -13.40
C ALA A 25 -5.18 -5.83 -13.27
N MET A 26 -4.14 -6.24 -12.53
CA MET A 26 -2.90 -5.48 -12.41
C MET A 26 -2.20 -5.29 -13.75
N LYS A 27 -2.19 -6.33 -14.60
CA LYS A 27 -1.61 -6.25 -15.95
C LYS A 27 -2.34 -5.22 -16.80
N GLU A 28 -3.67 -5.24 -16.81
CA GLU A 28 -4.44 -4.22 -17.54
C GLU A 28 -4.19 -2.81 -17.00
N VAL A 29 -4.19 -2.63 -15.67
CA VAL A 29 -3.92 -1.32 -15.05
C VAL A 29 -2.52 -0.81 -15.39
N TYR A 30 -1.54 -1.70 -15.45
CA TYR A 30 -0.20 -1.38 -15.97
C TYR A 30 -0.26 -0.95 -17.44
N GLU A 31 -0.98 -1.66 -18.29
CA GLU A 31 -1.12 -1.34 -19.73
C GLU A 31 -1.83 0.00 -19.99
N LEU A 32 -2.69 0.48 -19.07
CA LEU A 32 -3.28 1.83 -19.16
C LEU A 32 -2.24 2.95 -19.11
N ASN A 33 -1.08 2.71 -18.49
CA ASN A 33 0.03 3.66 -18.34
C ASN A 33 -0.40 5.02 -17.73
N ARG A 34 -1.33 4.98 -16.75
CA ARG A 34 -1.88 6.19 -16.09
C ARG A 34 -1.16 6.57 -14.79
N PHE A 35 -0.38 5.67 -14.23
CA PHE A 35 0.20 5.81 -12.89
C PHE A 35 1.73 5.86 -12.95
N PRO A 36 2.33 6.97 -13.43
CA PRO A 36 3.76 7.04 -13.70
C PRO A 36 4.64 6.76 -12.47
N VAL A 37 4.19 7.11 -11.26
CA VAL A 37 4.94 6.86 -10.02
C VAL A 37 4.91 5.37 -9.65
N ARG A 38 3.89 4.63 -10.08
CA ARG A 38 3.73 3.20 -9.80
C ARG A 38 4.15 2.31 -10.97
N GLN A 39 4.25 2.86 -12.18
CA GLN A 39 4.47 2.14 -13.44
C GLN A 39 5.68 1.20 -13.38
N GLN A 40 6.83 1.72 -12.95
CA GLN A 40 8.06 0.91 -12.88
C GLN A 40 7.95 -0.23 -11.86
N LYS A 41 7.25 0.02 -10.74
CA LYS A 41 7.07 -1.00 -9.71
C LYS A 41 6.08 -2.08 -10.16
N MET A 42 5.00 -1.69 -10.86
CA MET A 42 4.06 -2.62 -11.49
C MET A 42 4.75 -3.48 -12.55
N LYS A 43 5.56 -2.86 -13.42
CA LYS A 43 6.37 -3.58 -14.41
C LYS A 43 7.24 -4.65 -13.75
N TYR A 44 8.00 -4.28 -12.73
CA TYR A 44 8.89 -5.19 -12.02
C TYR A 44 8.16 -6.42 -11.46
N VAL A 45 7.06 -6.22 -10.72
CA VAL A 45 6.30 -7.35 -10.12
C VAL A 45 5.67 -8.26 -11.17
N LEU A 46 5.25 -7.70 -12.31
CA LEU A 46 4.73 -8.46 -13.45
C LEU A 46 5.82 -9.27 -14.16
N GLU A 47 7.02 -8.69 -14.33
CA GLU A 47 8.17 -9.35 -14.98
C GLU A 47 8.72 -10.52 -14.16
N ILE A 48 8.89 -10.34 -12.84
CA ILE A 48 9.34 -11.42 -11.96
C ILE A 48 8.24 -12.44 -11.66
N ASN A 49 7.00 -12.16 -12.10
CA ASN A 49 5.82 -12.98 -11.84
C ASN A 49 5.56 -13.24 -10.35
N ASP A 50 5.83 -12.25 -9.50
CA ASP A 50 5.56 -12.28 -8.07
C ASP A 50 4.84 -11.00 -7.65
N CYS A 51 3.51 -11.12 -7.53
CA CYS A 51 2.61 -10.05 -7.11
C CYS A 51 2.16 -10.22 -5.64
N SER A 52 2.69 -11.21 -4.92
CA SER A 52 2.16 -11.68 -3.63
C SER A 52 2.02 -10.56 -2.59
N GLN A 53 3.04 -9.73 -2.42
CA GLN A 53 2.99 -8.61 -1.49
C GLN A 53 1.90 -7.61 -1.87
N TRP A 54 1.80 -7.25 -3.15
CA TRP A 54 0.82 -6.27 -3.61
C TRP A 54 -0.61 -6.80 -3.50
N GLU A 55 -0.80 -8.09 -3.80
CA GLU A 55 -2.08 -8.77 -3.67
C GLU A 55 -2.53 -8.83 -2.21
N ALA A 56 -1.63 -9.15 -1.28
CA ALA A 56 -1.92 -9.13 0.15
C ALA A 56 -2.28 -7.71 0.65
N GLU A 57 -1.54 -6.69 0.21
CA GLU A 57 -1.85 -5.29 0.54
C GLU A 57 -3.19 -4.85 -0.05
N PHE A 58 -3.48 -5.22 -1.30
CA PHE A 58 -4.76 -4.98 -1.96
C PHE A 58 -5.92 -5.59 -1.17
N HIS A 59 -5.86 -6.90 -0.89
CA HIS A 59 -6.89 -7.59 -0.11
C HIS A 59 -7.08 -6.97 1.27
N THR A 60 -6.00 -6.55 1.92
CA THR A 60 -6.09 -5.84 3.20
C THR A 60 -6.84 -4.52 3.05
N CYS A 61 -6.59 -3.76 1.97
CA CYS A 61 -7.24 -2.47 1.74
C CYS A 61 -8.71 -2.59 1.31
N THR A 62 -9.08 -3.69 0.63
CA THR A 62 -10.43 -3.86 0.07
C THR A 62 -11.30 -4.86 0.84
N ALA A 63 -10.81 -5.48 1.91
CA ALA A 63 -11.51 -6.54 2.65
C ALA A 63 -12.93 -6.16 3.13
N CYS A 64 -13.14 -4.88 3.47
CA CYS A 64 -14.41 -4.38 4.00
C CYS A 64 -15.28 -3.71 2.92
N ILE A 65 -14.87 -3.74 1.65
CA ILE A 65 -15.58 -3.08 0.55
C ILE A 65 -16.39 -4.12 -0.18
N THR A 66 -17.70 -4.04 -0.05
CA THR A 66 -18.65 -4.93 -0.73
C THR A 66 -19.09 -4.34 -2.08
N GLU A 67 -19.70 -5.15 -2.96
CA GLU A 67 -20.07 -4.70 -4.32
C GLU A 67 -21.20 -3.65 -4.32
N GLU A 68 -21.94 -3.55 -3.22
CA GLU A 68 -23.05 -2.63 -3.01
C GLU A 68 -22.59 -1.22 -2.62
N VAL A 69 -21.33 -1.05 -2.22
CA VAL A 69 -20.77 0.27 -1.92
C VAL A 69 -20.74 1.11 -3.21
N ALA A 70 -21.24 2.34 -3.13
CA ALA A 70 -21.25 3.25 -4.26
C ALA A 70 -19.81 3.60 -4.69
N GLU A 71 -19.54 3.61 -6.00
CA GLU A 71 -18.17 3.72 -6.53
C GLU A 71 -17.46 5.03 -6.11
N ASP A 72 -18.22 6.10 -5.92
CA ASP A 72 -17.72 7.39 -5.43
C ASP A 72 -17.19 7.32 -3.99
N GLN A 73 -17.68 6.36 -3.19
CA GLN A 73 -17.23 6.12 -1.83
C GLN A 73 -16.04 5.15 -1.76
N VAL A 74 -15.94 4.22 -2.71
CA VAL A 74 -14.91 3.17 -2.71
C VAL A 74 -13.52 3.77 -2.71
N LEU A 75 -13.26 4.78 -3.56
CA LEU A 75 -11.94 5.42 -3.63
C LEU A 75 -11.51 6.00 -2.28
N GLY A 76 -12.43 6.66 -1.57
CA GLY A 76 -12.18 7.20 -0.23
C GLY A 76 -11.86 6.12 0.81
N LEU A 77 -12.60 5.01 0.79
CA LEU A 77 -12.35 3.87 1.68
C LEU A 77 -10.98 3.22 1.42
N ILE A 78 -10.61 3.04 0.16
CA ILE A 78 -9.30 2.52 -0.23
C ILE A 78 -8.20 3.50 0.21
N ALA A 79 -8.36 4.80 -0.03
CA ALA A 79 -7.39 5.81 0.38
C ALA A 79 -7.14 5.79 1.90
N ASP A 80 -8.21 5.69 2.69
CA ASP A 80 -8.12 5.55 4.14
C ASP A 80 -7.43 4.26 4.57
N ALA A 81 -7.74 3.14 3.92
CA ALA A 81 -7.12 1.85 4.23
C ALA A 81 -5.63 1.83 3.85
N VAL A 82 -5.27 2.38 2.69
CA VAL A 82 -3.87 2.56 2.26
C VAL A 82 -3.10 3.45 3.24
N LYS A 83 -3.72 4.54 3.71
CA LYS A 83 -3.11 5.40 4.72
C LYS A 83 -2.83 4.63 6.01
N LYS A 84 -3.84 3.94 6.56
CA LYS A 84 -3.68 3.11 7.78
C LYS A 84 -2.64 2.00 7.62
N LEU A 85 -2.62 1.32 6.48
CA LEU A 85 -1.64 0.28 6.17
C LEU A 85 -0.21 0.79 6.27
N ARG A 86 0.00 2.06 5.91
CA ARG A 86 1.33 2.66 5.82
C ARG A 86 1.73 3.44 7.07
N ASP A 87 0.75 4.00 7.76
CA ASP A 87 0.89 4.59 9.09
C ASP A 87 1.06 3.50 10.16
N LYS A 88 0.91 2.21 9.79
CA LYS A 88 1.17 1.08 10.69
C LYS A 88 2.52 1.28 11.38
N PRO A 89 2.58 1.21 12.72
CA PRO A 89 3.81 1.42 13.46
C PRO A 89 4.88 0.50 12.87
N ARG A 90 5.90 1.11 12.26
CA ARG A 90 7.06 0.35 11.81
C ARG A 90 7.73 -0.07 13.10
N PHE A 91 7.51 -1.33 13.49
CA PHE A 91 8.15 -1.92 14.67
C PHE A 91 9.64 -1.58 14.74
N TYR A 92 10.31 -1.40 13.58
CA TYR A 92 11.69 -0.98 13.51
C TYR A 92 11.93 0.48 13.92
N ASP A 93 11.09 1.43 13.50
CA ASP A 93 11.23 2.84 13.91
C ASP A 93 10.95 2.98 15.41
N ASP A 94 9.93 2.27 15.92
CA ASP A 94 9.65 2.22 17.35
C ASP A 94 10.74 1.49 18.13
N TYR A 95 11.32 0.44 17.55
CA TYR A 95 12.47 -0.26 18.10
C TYR A 95 13.72 0.62 18.15
N ILE A 96 14.01 1.38 17.09
CA ILE A 96 15.12 2.34 17.06
C ILE A 96 14.88 3.43 18.10
N LYS A 97 13.69 4.03 18.15
CA LYS A 97 13.34 5.02 19.19
C LYS A 97 13.54 4.45 20.58
N LYS A 98 13.10 3.20 20.81
CA LYS A 98 13.33 2.50 22.07
C LYS A 98 14.82 2.30 22.37
N LYS A 99 15.62 1.90 21.37
CA LYS A 99 17.08 1.75 21.50
C LYS A 99 17.77 3.08 21.83
N ILE A 100 17.39 4.16 21.15
CA ILE A 100 17.90 5.52 21.40
C ILE A 100 17.55 5.96 22.82
N ASN A 101 16.29 5.80 23.23
CA ASN A 101 15.87 6.16 24.59
C ASN A 101 16.63 5.38 25.67
N ILE A 102 16.88 4.08 25.45
CA ILE A 102 17.69 3.26 26.37
C ILE A 102 19.14 3.77 26.39
N ALA A 103 19.74 4.05 25.23
CA ALA A 103 21.11 4.54 25.14
C ALA A 103 21.29 5.92 25.80
N GLN A 104 20.32 6.82 25.67
CA GLN A 104 20.29 8.11 26.39
C GLN A 104 20.18 7.90 27.91
N ALA A 105 19.29 7.00 28.35
CA ALA A 105 19.07 6.74 29.77
C ALA A 105 20.30 6.15 30.48
N ILE A 106 21.14 5.38 29.77
CA ILE A 106 22.40 4.83 30.33
C ILE A 106 23.61 5.74 30.07
N GLY A 107 23.43 6.92 29.47
CA GLY A 107 24.50 7.87 29.16
C GLY A 107 25.45 7.42 28.04
N LEU A 108 25.05 6.46 27.20
CA LEU A 108 25.86 6.01 26.06
C LEU A 108 25.86 7.03 24.92
N ILE A 109 24.77 7.77 24.76
CA ILE A 109 24.66 8.87 23.80
C ILE A 109 24.25 10.15 24.53
N THR A 110 24.98 11.22 24.28
CA THR A 110 24.67 12.57 24.78
C THR A 110 23.78 13.28 23.79
N THR A 111 22.71 13.89 24.28
CA THR A 111 21.92 14.84 23.48
C THR A 111 22.74 16.12 23.41
N GLU A 112 23.47 16.35 22.32
CA GLU A 112 24.04 17.67 22.07
C GLU A 112 22.88 18.63 21.82
N GLU A 113 22.57 19.46 22.81
CA GLU A 113 21.67 20.60 22.64
C GLU A 113 22.37 21.60 21.72
N ALA A 114 21.83 21.75 20.50
CA ALA A 114 22.20 22.82 19.58
C ALA A 114 21.43 24.11 19.91
#